data_AF-A0A7C1HKN1-F1
#
_entry.id   AF-A0A7C1HKN1-F1
#
_cell.length_a   1.000
_cell.length_b   1.000
_cell.length_c   1.000
_cell.angle_alpha   90.00
_cell.angle_beta   90.00
_cell.angle_gamma   90.00
#
_symmetry.space_group_name_H-M   'P 1'
#
loop_
_entity.id
_entity.type
_entity.pdbx_description
1 polymer ?
#
loop_
_entity_poly.entity_id
_entity_poly.type
_entity_poly.pdbx_seq_one_letter_code
_entity_poly.pdbx_strand_id
1 'polypeptide(L)'
;MYSSVASSKEAAAAAKFENRAAGAFEFLLNDLRKNAFEYLSIELAGNIQHSLARSLKLKWMPTERAPFYVLANTAMPSVLVEAAFISNTQEEQMMKGGGFRDKMASGISEGIKKYLETLK
;
A
#
# COMPACT_ATOMS: atom_id res chain seq x y z
N MET A 1 18.18 15.15 -17.03
CA MET A 1 18.62 14.40 -18.23
C MET A 1 20.14 14.27 -18.14
N TYR A 2 20.66 13.41 -17.27
CA TYR A 2 22.10 13.14 -17.18
C TYR A 2 22.41 11.98 -18.12
N SER A 3 23.35 12.17 -19.05
CA SER A 3 23.82 11.10 -19.94
C SER A 3 24.50 10.02 -19.10
N SER A 4 24.04 8.77 -19.23
CA SER A 4 24.64 7.59 -18.60
C SER A 4 25.82 7.02 -19.40
N VAL A 5 26.22 7.68 -20.49
CA VAL A 5 27.26 7.19 -21.41
C VAL A 5 28.58 7.88 -21.11
N ALA A 6 29.58 7.09 -20.69
CA ALA A 6 30.93 7.58 -20.46
C ALA A 6 31.68 7.84 -21.79
N SER A 7 32.53 8.85 -21.80
CA SER A 7 33.30 9.26 -22.98
C SER A 7 34.44 8.31 -23.36
N SER A 8 34.86 7.42 -22.46
CA SER A 8 35.86 6.38 -22.72
C SER A 8 35.61 5.12 -21.87
N LYS A 9 36.31 4.02 -22.19
CA LYS A 9 36.26 2.77 -21.39
C LYS A 9 36.80 2.97 -19.98
N GLU A 10 37.87 3.76 -19.84
CA GLU A 10 38.50 4.10 -18.57
C GLU A 10 37.54 4.94 -17.71
N ALA A 11 36.87 5.93 -18.33
CA ALA A 11 35.84 6.73 -17.66
C ALA A 11 34.64 5.87 -17.23
N ALA A 12 34.22 4.89 -18.05
CA ALA A 12 33.15 3.95 -17.68
C ALA A 12 33.54 3.06 -16.48
N ALA A 13 34.78 2.57 -16.44
CA ALA A 13 35.29 1.74 -15.36
C ALA A 13 35.40 2.53 -14.05
N ALA A 14 35.94 3.75 -14.10
CA ALA A 14 36.00 4.67 -12.95
C ALA A 14 34.59 5.00 -12.45
N ALA A 15 33.66 5.40 -13.34
CA ALA A 15 32.28 5.71 -12.96
C ALA A 15 31.57 4.50 -12.33
N LYS A 16 31.77 3.28 -12.83
CA LYS A 16 31.17 2.06 -12.23
C LYS A 16 31.74 1.77 -10.85
N PHE A 17 33.03 2.02 -10.63
CA PHE A 17 33.69 1.84 -9.34
C PHE A 17 33.21 2.88 -8.32
N GLU A 18 33.24 4.16 -8.68
CA GLU A 18 32.79 5.29 -7.84
C GLU A 18 31.29 5.21 -7.51
N ASN A 19 30.44 4.93 -8.50
CA ASN A 19 28.99 4.87 -8.31
C ASN A 19 28.51 3.59 -7.60
N ARG A 20 29.40 2.61 -7.33
CA ARG A 20 29.03 1.38 -6.62
C ARG A 20 28.50 1.68 -5.21
N ALA A 21 29.12 2.64 -4.53
CA ALA A 21 28.68 3.10 -3.21
C ALA A 21 27.32 3.82 -3.29
N ALA A 22 27.11 4.63 -4.34
CA ALA A 22 25.83 5.29 -4.59
C ALA A 22 24.69 4.26 -4.79
N GLY A 23 24.94 3.18 -5.54
CA GLY A 23 23.95 2.11 -5.73
C GLY A 23 23.55 1.37 -4.44
N ALA A 24 24.51 1.12 -3.54
CA ALA A 24 24.23 0.50 -2.24
C ALA A 24 23.43 1.43 -1.31
N PHE A 25 23.75 2.72 -1.30
CA PHE A 25 23.01 3.73 -0.54
C PHE A 25 21.57 3.90 -1.05
N GLU A 26 21.39 3.97 -2.37
CA GLU A 26 20.05 4.00 -2.97
C GLU A 26 19.24 2.74 -2.65
N PHE A 27 19.86 1.56 -2.65
CA PHE A 27 19.20 0.33 -2.21
C PHE A 27 18.74 0.42 -0.75
N LEU A 28 19.62 0.89 0.14
CA LEU A 28 19.28 1.07 1.57
C LEU A 28 18.16 2.09 1.77
N LEU A 29 18.23 3.25 1.11
CA LEU A 29 17.17 4.26 1.18
C LEU A 29 15.84 3.71 0.67
N ASN A 30 15.87 2.93 -0.42
CA ASN A 30 14.68 2.27 -0.93
C ASN A 30 14.11 1.25 0.04
N ASP A 31 14.96 0.47 0.70
CA ASP A 31 14.55 -0.49 1.71
C ASP A 31 13.93 0.19 2.94
N LEU A 32 14.57 1.23 3.47
CA LEU A 32 14.05 2.03 4.57
C LEU A 32 12.69 2.66 4.23
N ARG A 33 12.56 3.21 3.02
CA ARG A 33 11.31 3.78 2.54
C ARG A 33 10.20 2.72 2.43
N LYS A 34 10.51 1.54 1.89
CA LYS A 34 9.55 0.44 1.78
C LYS A 34 9.08 -0.03 3.16
N ASN A 35 10.00 -0.19 4.11
CA ASN A 35 9.67 -0.55 5.49
C ASN A 35 8.78 0.52 6.16
N ALA A 36 9.08 1.81 5.95
CA ALA A 36 8.24 2.90 6.46
C ALA A 36 6.82 2.86 5.87
N PHE A 37 6.70 2.65 4.55
CA PHE A 37 5.39 2.50 3.91
C PHE A 37 4.65 1.25 4.33
N GLU A 38 5.33 0.15 4.67
CA GLU A 38 4.69 -1.04 5.24
C GLU A 38 4.02 -0.70 6.58
N TYR A 39 4.74 -0.05 7.50
CA TYR A 39 4.18 0.36 8.78
C TYR A 39 2.95 1.26 8.61
N LEU A 40 3.06 2.28 7.77
CA LEU A 40 1.97 3.20 7.46
C LEU A 40 0.79 2.50 6.77
N SER A 41 1.05 1.47 5.96
CA SER A 41 0.00 0.66 5.34
C SER A 41 -0.78 -0.17 6.36
N ILE A 42 -0.10 -0.69 7.39
CA ILE A 42 -0.74 -1.42 8.50
C ILE A 42 -1.66 -0.49 9.29
N GLU A 43 -1.21 0.72 9.61
CA GLU A 43 -2.03 1.72 10.31
C GLU A 43 -3.24 2.15 9.47
N LEU A 44 -3.04 2.40 8.17
CA LEU A 44 -4.11 2.70 7.22
C LEU A 44 -5.13 1.55 7.16
N ALA A 45 -4.66 0.30 7.04
CA ALA A 45 -5.50 -0.88 7.00
C ALA A 45 -6.33 -1.02 8.28
N GLY A 46 -5.71 -0.80 9.45
CA GLY A 46 -6.41 -0.85 10.74
C GLY A 46 -7.53 0.18 10.85
N ASN A 47 -7.29 1.42 10.41
CA ASN A 47 -8.30 2.47 10.43
C ASN A 47 -9.47 2.20 9.47
N ILE A 48 -9.18 1.69 8.27
CA ILE A 48 -10.19 1.26 7.30
C ILE A 48 -11.00 0.10 7.86
N GLN A 49 -10.34 -0.93 8.38
CA GLN A 49 -10.98 -2.10 8.98
C GLN A 49 -11.92 -1.71 10.13
N HIS A 50 -11.48 -0.79 10.99
CA HIS A 50 -12.29 -0.27 12.09
C HIS A 50 -13.54 0.45 11.62
N SER A 51 -13.41 1.22 10.56
CA SER A 51 -14.53 1.98 10.01
C SER A 51 -15.51 1.07 9.25
N LEU A 52 -15.02 0.07 8.54
CA LEU A 52 -15.83 -0.95 7.87
C LEU A 52 -16.59 -1.85 8.86
N ALA A 53 -15.92 -2.37 9.88
CA ALA A 53 -16.56 -3.21 10.91
C ALA A 53 -17.73 -2.46 11.58
N ARG A 54 -17.55 -1.17 11.87
CA ARG A 54 -18.63 -0.32 12.41
C ARG A 54 -19.75 -0.05 11.40
N SER A 55 -19.41 0.34 10.17
CA SER A 55 -20.38 0.72 9.13
C SER A 55 -21.26 -0.46 8.70
N LEU A 56 -20.67 -1.63 8.56
CA LEU A 56 -21.33 -2.85 8.08
C LEU A 56 -21.79 -3.77 9.22
N LYS A 57 -21.50 -3.43 10.48
CA LYS A 57 -21.76 -4.27 11.66
C LYS A 57 -21.16 -5.68 11.53
N LEU A 58 -20.00 -5.77 10.90
CA LEU A 58 -19.27 -7.01 10.71
C LEU A 58 -18.36 -7.29 11.90
N LYS A 59 -18.02 -8.57 12.08
CA LYS A 59 -16.98 -8.96 13.04
C LYS A 59 -15.66 -8.28 12.65
N TRP A 60 -14.96 -7.74 13.64
CA TRP A 60 -13.60 -7.29 13.46
C TRP A 60 -12.70 -8.47 13.05
N MET A 61 -11.97 -8.31 11.96
CA MET A 61 -10.91 -9.23 11.54
C MET A 61 -9.54 -8.53 11.65
N PRO A 62 -8.46 -9.25 12.03
CA PRO A 62 -7.11 -8.71 11.96
C PRO A 62 -6.74 -8.28 10.54
N THR A 63 -5.83 -7.32 10.43
CA THR A 63 -5.21 -6.95 9.15
C THR A 63 -4.17 -8.01 8.78
N GLU A 64 -4.31 -8.62 7.60
CA GLU A 64 -3.40 -9.65 7.10
C GLU A 64 -2.34 -9.04 6.15
N ARG A 65 -1.20 -9.74 6.01
CA ARG A 65 -0.10 -9.33 5.11
C ARG A 65 0.21 -10.43 4.10
N ALA A 66 0.33 -10.06 2.83
CA ALA A 66 0.71 -10.96 1.75
C ALA A 66 1.40 -10.19 0.60
N PRO A 67 2.27 -10.85 -0.20
CA PRO A 67 3.04 -10.21 -1.26
C PRO A 67 2.21 -9.99 -2.54
N PHE A 68 1.15 -9.19 -2.45
CA PHE A 68 0.34 -8.84 -3.61
C PHE A 68 1.09 -7.87 -4.54
N TYR A 69 1.11 -8.17 -5.83
CA TYR A 69 1.78 -7.35 -6.84
C TYR A 69 1.33 -5.88 -6.81
N VAL A 70 0.04 -5.64 -6.59
CA VAL A 70 -0.56 -4.29 -6.52
C VAL A 70 -0.13 -3.50 -5.28
N LEU A 71 0.37 -4.16 -4.23
CA LEU A 71 0.88 -3.54 -3.02
C LEU A 71 2.41 -3.45 -3.01
N ALA A 72 3.10 -4.31 -3.76
CA ALA A 72 4.57 -4.43 -3.72
C ALA A 72 5.31 -3.28 -4.45
N ASN A 73 4.67 -2.64 -5.43
CA ASN A 73 5.29 -1.65 -6.31
C ASN A 73 4.71 -0.24 -6.15
N THR A 74 4.42 0.16 -4.92
CA THR A 74 3.85 1.47 -4.58
C THR A 74 4.91 2.38 -3.96
N ALA A 75 4.77 3.69 -4.19
CA ALA A 75 5.64 4.73 -3.61
C ALA A 75 4.95 5.48 -2.46
N MET A 76 3.96 4.84 -1.85
CA MET A 76 3.10 5.37 -0.79
C MET A 76 2.52 4.19 0.03
N PRO A 77 1.94 4.44 1.21
CA PRO A 77 1.14 3.43 1.91
C PRO A 77 0.01 2.90 1.01
N SER A 78 -0.18 1.58 0.99
CA SER A 78 -1.15 0.92 0.11
C SER A 78 -1.79 -0.28 0.77
N VAL A 79 -3.09 -0.46 0.56
CA VAL A 79 -3.89 -1.55 1.15
C VAL A 79 -4.78 -2.19 0.09
N LEU A 80 -5.05 -3.48 0.25
CA LEU A 80 -6.07 -4.21 -0.50
C LEU A 80 -7.24 -4.48 0.43
N VAL A 81 -8.45 -4.09 0.01
CA VAL A 81 -9.66 -4.27 0.81
C VAL A 81 -10.49 -5.41 0.23
N GLU A 82 -10.62 -6.49 0.98
CA GLU A 82 -11.56 -7.57 0.68
C GLU A 82 -12.94 -7.19 1.21
N ALA A 83 -13.78 -6.72 0.29
CA ALA A 83 -15.10 -6.17 0.57
C ALA A 83 -16.15 -7.23 0.96
N ALA A 84 -16.15 -8.34 0.23
CA ALA A 84 -17.10 -9.45 0.33
C ALA A 84 -16.61 -10.63 -0.55
N PHE A 85 -17.03 -11.84 -0.22
CA PHE A 85 -16.74 -13.05 -0.97
C PHE A 85 -17.87 -13.37 -1.95
N ILE A 86 -17.64 -13.15 -3.25
CA ILE A 86 -18.60 -13.48 -4.32
C ILE A 86 -18.87 -15.00 -4.39
N SER A 87 -17.95 -15.83 -3.91
CA SER A 87 -18.15 -17.28 -3.76
C SER A 87 -19.18 -17.65 -2.69
N ASN A 88 -19.49 -16.74 -1.77
CA ASN A 88 -20.56 -16.91 -0.78
C ASN A 88 -21.85 -16.28 -1.33
N THR A 89 -22.87 -17.11 -1.61
CA THR A 89 -24.15 -16.65 -2.18
C THR A 89 -24.83 -15.56 -1.35
N GLN A 90 -24.70 -15.58 -0.02
CA GLN A 90 -25.29 -14.54 0.83
C GLN A 90 -24.60 -13.19 0.62
N GLU A 91 -23.26 -13.18 0.61
CA GLU A 91 -22.47 -11.97 0.42
C GLU A 91 -22.57 -11.43 -1.01
N GLU A 92 -22.65 -12.31 -2.01
CA GLU A 92 -22.92 -11.94 -3.40
C GLU A 92 -24.24 -11.19 -3.54
N GLN A 93 -25.31 -11.68 -2.92
CA GLN A 93 -26.62 -11.01 -2.95
C GLN A 93 -26.59 -9.67 -2.22
N MET A 94 -25.85 -9.56 -1.11
CA MET A 94 -25.63 -8.26 -0.44
C MET A 94 -24.91 -7.26 -1.35
N MET A 95 -23.87 -7.70 -2.07
CA MET A 95 -23.11 -6.87 -3.01
C MET A 95 -23.95 -6.33 -4.17
N LYS A 96 -25.04 -7.00 -4.55
CA LYS A 96 -26.00 -6.50 -5.55
C LYS A 96 -26.81 -5.29 -5.04
N GLY A 97 -26.98 -5.14 -3.73
CA GLY A 97 -27.69 -4.01 -3.12
C GLY A 97 -26.88 -2.71 -3.12
N GLY A 98 -27.43 -1.63 -3.68
CA GLY A 98 -26.79 -0.31 -3.70
C GLY A 98 -26.45 0.21 -2.30
N GLY A 99 -27.39 0.12 -1.36
CA GLY A 99 -27.15 0.59 0.01
C GLY A 99 -26.04 -0.14 0.77
N PHE A 100 -25.73 -1.40 0.41
CA PHE A 100 -24.58 -2.10 0.98
C PHE A 100 -23.27 -1.52 0.44
N ARG A 101 -23.19 -1.31 -0.89
CA ARG A 101 -22.02 -0.67 -1.53
C ARG A 101 -21.79 0.75 -1.03
N ASP A 102 -22.86 1.52 -0.80
CA ASP A 102 -22.76 2.89 -0.28
C ASP A 102 -22.20 2.92 1.15
N LYS A 103 -22.66 2.01 2.01
CA LYS A 103 -22.13 1.87 3.38
C LYS A 103 -20.67 1.45 3.40
N MET A 104 -20.29 0.55 2.49
CA MET A 104 -18.91 0.10 2.33
C MET A 104 -18.00 1.25 1.86
N ALA A 105 -18.38 1.94 0.78
CA ALA A 105 -17.65 3.10 0.27
C ALA A 105 -17.50 4.19 1.34
N SER A 106 -18.58 4.47 2.08
CA SER A 106 -18.56 5.42 3.20
C SER A 106 -17.61 4.96 4.32
N GLY A 107 -17.62 3.67 4.67
CA GLY A 107 -16.72 3.09 5.68
C GLY A 107 -15.25 3.18 5.29
N ILE A 108 -14.92 2.91 4.02
CA ILE A 108 -13.55 3.06 3.49
C ILE A 108 -13.13 4.53 3.54
N SER A 109 -13.96 5.43 3.02
CA SER A 109 -13.67 6.88 3.01
C SER A 109 -13.43 7.41 4.41
N GLU A 110 -14.27 7.02 5.37
CA GLU A 110 -14.16 7.43 6.77
C GLU A 110 -12.89 6.87 7.42
N GLY A 111 -12.50 5.63 7.13
CA GLY A 111 -11.25 5.05 7.61
C GLY A 111 -10.02 5.78 7.07
N ILE A 112 -10.02 6.15 5.79
CA ILE A 112 -8.96 6.96 5.18
C ILE A 112 -8.87 8.33 5.87
N LYS A 113 -10.01 9.01 6.10
CA LYS A 113 -10.03 10.29 6.81
C LYS A 113 -9.45 10.19 8.21
N LYS A 114 -9.85 9.19 8.98
CA LYS A 114 -9.31 8.93 10.33
C LYS A 114 -7.81 8.71 10.31
N TYR A 115 -7.30 7.91 9.36
CA TYR A 115 -5.87 7.73 9.20
C TYR A 115 -5.15 9.06 8.88
N LEU A 116 -5.70 9.90 8.00
CA LEU A 116 -5.10 11.20 7.71
C LEU A 116 -5.09 12.15 8.92
N GLU A 117 -6.02 11.97 9.87
CA GLU A 117 -6.02 12.73 11.13
C GLU A 117 -4.91 12.28 12.09
N THR A 118 -4.47 11.01 12.04
CA THR A 118 -3.36 10.52 12.87
C THR A 118 -1.98 10.95 12.37
N LEU A 119 -1.89 11.47 11.14
CA LEU A 119 -0.65 11.96 10.54
C LEU A 119 -0.37 13.45 10.82
N LYS A 120 -1.29 14.15 11.50
CA LYS A 120 -1.13 15.55 11.90
C LYS A 120 -0.38 15.67 13.21
#